data_AF-A0A8C6SIB1-F1
#
_entry.id   AF-A0A8C6SIB1-F1
#
_cell.length_a   1.000
_cell.length_b   1.000
_cell.length_c   1.000
_cell.angle_alpha   90.00
_cell.angle_beta   90.00
_cell.angle_gamma   90.00
#
_symmetry.space_group_name_H-M   'P 1'
#
loop_
_entity.id
_entity.type
_entity.pdbx_description
1 polymer ?
#
loop_
_entity_poly.entity_id
_entity_poly.type
_entity_poly.pdbx_seq_one_letter_code
_entity_poly.pdbx_strand_id
1 'polypeptide(L)'
;MCRRLLFDFLLPMLLQVALADDLPPVSAYVGKNVTLRSGADPSWKLSRITWSIWANTTWIATYYSKATNVNHFYRYQNRLHLNTSTGDLVIEHLKSEDEMEYTVDFFNSQGENKVNKIKLSIKQHLRHPTIRTWLSREGDSCVFGLRCSSPDSGVTLSWKTEPHFQSHSESSDELTGFLNKTQSIKFTCVSSKNNDNASKSDSLKCEDLPPPVTSSAPTTPPASDCRVISRDPVFLVPGFFMGAAVVIVCYCIQQRRKCGSRNISDN
;
A
#
# COMPACT_ATOMS: atom_id res chain seq x y z
N MET A 1 -34.14 39.25 -64.42
CA MET A 1 -32.95 39.70 -63.65
C MET A 1 -33.46 40.09 -62.27
N CYS A 2 -33.11 39.52 -61.12
CA CYS A 2 -31.94 38.77 -60.70
C CYS A 2 -32.41 37.74 -59.64
N ARG A 3 -32.24 36.44 -59.95
CA ARG A 3 -32.30 35.32 -59.00
C ARG A 3 -30.84 35.03 -58.65
N ARG A 4 -30.47 34.98 -57.36
CA ARG A 4 -29.61 33.96 -56.73
C ARG A 4 -28.85 34.45 -55.49
N LEU A 5 -29.08 33.73 -54.40
CA LEU A 5 -28.11 33.29 -53.39
C LEU A 5 -27.69 34.31 -52.31
N LEU A 6 -28.62 34.56 -51.39
CA LEU A 6 -28.30 34.65 -49.96
C LEU A 6 -28.36 33.22 -49.40
N PHE A 7 -27.27 32.46 -49.43
CA PHE A 7 -27.07 31.28 -48.59
C PHE A 7 -25.60 30.89 -48.63
N ASP A 8 -25.06 30.51 -47.47
CA ASP A 8 -23.78 29.84 -47.24
C ASP A 8 -22.48 30.64 -47.34
N PHE A 9 -22.08 31.26 -46.21
CA PHE A 9 -20.71 31.14 -45.68
C PHE A 9 -20.72 31.34 -44.15
N LEU A 10 -21.62 30.64 -43.45
CA LEU A 10 -21.35 30.20 -42.08
C LEU A 10 -20.40 29.00 -42.22
N LEU A 11 -19.09 29.24 -42.25
CA LEU A 11 -18.14 28.17 -41.99
C LEU A 11 -18.34 27.79 -40.52
N PRO A 12 -18.88 26.61 -40.17
CA PRO A 12 -18.78 26.17 -38.79
C PRO A 12 -17.28 26.06 -38.49
N MET A 13 -16.84 26.78 -37.46
CA MET A 13 -15.53 26.57 -36.84
C MET A 13 -15.51 25.09 -36.44
N LEU A 14 -14.98 24.23 -37.30
CA LEU A 14 -14.79 22.81 -37.04
C LEU A 14 -13.84 22.77 -35.86
N LEU A 15 -14.40 22.56 -34.66
CA LEU A 15 -13.65 22.14 -33.50
C LEU A 15 -13.05 20.79 -33.91
N GLN A 16 -11.81 20.79 -34.39
CA GLN A 16 -11.06 19.56 -34.56
C GLN A 16 -10.82 19.02 -33.17
N VAL A 17 -11.74 18.17 -32.71
CA VAL A 17 -11.49 17.34 -31.54
C VAL A 17 -10.46 16.33 -32.01
N ALA A 18 -9.20 16.59 -31.71
CA ALA A 18 -8.13 15.63 -31.90
C ALA A 18 -8.49 14.38 -31.08
N LEU A 19 -8.69 13.26 -31.78
CA LEU A 19 -8.95 11.98 -31.13
C LEU A 19 -7.69 11.58 -30.37
N ALA A 20 -7.83 11.29 -29.08
CA ALA A 20 -6.69 10.86 -28.27
C ALA A 20 -6.42 9.37 -28.48
N ASP A 21 -5.19 9.00 -28.79
CA ASP A 21 -4.78 7.59 -28.86
C ASP A 21 -4.39 7.06 -27.48
N ASP A 22 -4.83 5.85 -27.14
CA ASP A 22 -4.37 5.14 -25.94
C ASP A 22 -3.10 4.33 -26.25
N LEU A 23 -1.99 4.71 -25.61
CA LEU A 23 -0.71 4.00 -25.72
C LEU A 23 -0.62 2.85 -24.70
N PRO A 24 0.29 1.87 -24.93
CA PRO A 24 0.46 0.75 -24.01
C PRO A 24 0.75 1.19 -22.57
N PRO A 25 0.15 0.53 -21.56
CA PRO A 25 0.39 0.86 -20.17
C PRO A 25 1.84 0.56 -19.77
N VAL A 26 2.37 1.39 -18.87
CA VAL A 26 3.74 1.26 -18.35
C VAL A 26 3.68 0.87 -16.87
N SER A 27 4.57 0.00 -16.43
CA SER A 27 4.70 -0.32 -15.01
C SER A 27 6.14 -0.16 -14.52
N ALA A 28 6.32 0.45 -13.35
CA ALA A 28 7.62 0.69 -12.74
C ALA A 28 7.54 0.59 -11.22
N TYR A 29 8.67 0.35 -10.55
CA TYR A 29 8.72 0.25 -9.09
C TYR A 29 8.87 1.63 -8.41
N VAL A 30 8.32 1.77 -7.20
CA VAL A 30 8.55 2.93 -6.33
C VAL A 30 10.05 3.22 -6.21
N GLY A 31 10.42 4.50 -6.28
CA GLY A 31 11.79 5.00 -6.19
C GLY A 31 12.61 4.84 -7.46
N LYS A 32 12.11 4.13 -8.50
CA LYS A 32 12.75 4.06 -9.82
C LYS A 32 12.33 5.23 -10.70
N ASN A 33 13.04 5.38 -11.82
CA ASN A 33 12.71 6.34 -12.86
C ASN A 33 11.90 5.64 -13.97
N VAL A 34 11.04 6.37 -14.65
CA VAL A 34 10.28 5.87 -15.80
C VAL A 34 10.29 6.89 -16.92
N THR A 35 10.33 6.40 -18.16
CA THR A 35 10.10 7.22 -19.35
C THR A 35 8.71 6.93 -19.91
N LEU A 36 7.86 7.95 -19.91
CA LEU A 36 6.60 7.95 -20.62
C LEU A 36 6.87 8.35 -22.07
N ARG A 37 6.74 7.37 -22.98
CA ARG A 37 6.99 7.59 -24.41
C ARG A 37 5.83 8.33 -25.03
N SER A 38 6.08 9.49 -25.62
CA SER A 38 5.04 10.39 -26.12
C SER A 38 4.23 9.79 -27.26
N GLY A 39 4.83 8.88 -28.05
CA GLY A 39 4.25 8.38 -29.30
C GLY A 39 4.28 9.40 -30.45
N ALA A 40 5.10 10.44 -30.35
CA ALA A 40 5.35 11.37 -31.44
C ALA A 40 6.05 10.67 -32.61
N ASP A 41 5.70 11.06 -33.83
CA ASP A 41 6.39 10.57 -35.03
C ASP A 41 7.85 11.03 -35.00
N PRO A 42 8.84 10.13 -35.15
CA PRO A 42 10.26 10.50 -35.15
C PRO A 42 10.66 11.50 -36.24
N SER A 43 9.88 11.63 -37.31
CA SER A 43 10.09 12.61 -38.38
C SER A 43 9.59 14.01 -38.04
N TRP A 44 8.75 14.15 -37.00
CA TRP A 44 8.17 15.43 -36.63
C TRP A 44 9.18 16.33 -35.93
N LYS A 45 9.22 17.58 -36.38
CA LYS A 45 9.85 18.67 -35.62
C LYS A 45 8.82 19.28 -34.68
N LEU A 46 8.89 18.91 -33.40
CA LEU A 46 7.95 19.37 -32.39
C LEU A 46 8.07 20.87 -32.12
N SER A 47 6.95 21.58 -32.16
CA SER A 47 6.84 23.03 -31.92
C SER A 47 6.22 23.34 -30.55
N ARG A 48 5.35 22.45 -30.05
CA ARG A 48 4.71 22.54 -28.74
C ARG A 48 4.53 21.14 -28.15
N ILE A 49 4.79 20.99 -26.85
CA ILE A 49 4.51 19.76 -26.09
C ILE A 49 3.87 20.15 -24.77
N THR A 50 2.82 19.44 -24.36
CA THR A 50 2.09 19.67 -23.12
C THR A 50 1.76 18.34 -22.48
N TRP A 51 2.41 18.03 -21.36
CA TRP A 51 2.07 16.89 -20.50
C TRP A 51 1.13 17.35 -19.39
N SER A 52 0.14 16.52 -19.10
CA SER A 52 -0.90 16.81 -18.13
C SER A 52 -1.40 15.56 -17.42
N ILE A 53 -2.05 15.81 -16.29
CA ILE A 53 -2.72 14.81 -15.45
C ILE A 53 -4.18 15.20 -15.23
N TRP A 54 -4.97 14.25 -14.72
CA TRP A 54 -6.40 14.43 -14.42
C TRP A 54 -7.19 14.93 -15.64
N ALA A 55 -7.18 14.13 -16.71
CA ALA A 55 -7.90 14.42 -17.96
C ALA A 55 -7.63 15.82 -18.52
N ASN A 56 -6.35 16.18 -18.66
CA ASN A 56 -5.85 17.40 -19.29
C ASN A 56 -6.03 18.70 -18.51
N THR A 57 -6.48 18.64 -17.26
CA THR A 57 -6.79 19.84 -16.48
C THR A 57 -5.57 20.49 -15.84
N THR A 58 -4.54 19.69 -15.51
CA THR A 58 -3.34 20.20 -14.82
C THR A 58 -2.09 19.88 -15.61
N TRP A 59 -1.41 20.90 -16.10
CA TRP A 59 -0.12 20.76 -16.77
C TRP A 59 0.97 20.42 -15.77
N ILE A 60 1.88 19.55 -16.19
CA ILE A 60 3.04 19.14 -15.37
C ILE A 60 4.36 19.46 -16.08
N ALA A 61 4.37 19.42 -17.42
CA ALA A 61 5.51 19.83 -18.23
C ALA A 61 5.04 20.43 -19.56
N THR A 62 5.66 21.53 -19.97
CA THR A 62 5.37 22.19 -21.24
C THR A 62 6.64 22.56 -21.97
N TYR A 63 6.59 22.50 -23.29
CA TYR A 63 7.56 23.11 -24.19
C TYR A 63 6.83 23.98 -25.19
N TYR A 64 7.20 25.26 -25.28
CA TYR A 64 6.66 26.21 -26.25
C TYR A 64 7.65 27.34 -26.46
N SER A 65 7.75 27.87 -27.69
CA SER A 65 8.65 28.98 -28.03
C SER A 65 10.11 28.75 -27.58
N LYS A 66 10.60 27.51 -27.73
CA LYS A 66 11.94 27.07 -27.33
C LYS A 66 12.23 27.14 -25.81
N ALA A 67 11.20 27.31 -24.99
CA ALA A 67 11.32 27.30 -23.54
C ALA A 67 10.60 26.07 -22.96
N THR A 68 11.23 25.46 -21.96
CA THR A 68 10.68 24.32 -21.23
C THR A 68 10.31 24.75 -19.81
N ASN A 69 9.15 24.33 -19.33
CA ASN A 69 8.73 24.50 -17.94
C ASN A 69 8.21 23.16 -17.41
N VAL A 70 8.86 22.66 -16.35
CA VAL A 70 8.52 21.40 -15.67
C VAL A 70 8.07 21.61 -14.21
N ASN A 71 7.90 22.87 -13.80
CA ASN A 71 7.59 23.28 -12.44
C ASN A 71 6.13 23.75 -12.30
N HIS A 72 5.24 23.27 -13.16
CA HIS A 72 3.82 23.64 -13.11
C HIS A 72 3.10 23.10 -11.88
N PHE A 73 3.51 21.91 -11.40
CA PHE A 73 2.83 21.23 -10.31
C PHE A 73 3.83 20.76 -9.26
N TYR A 74 3.67 21.26 -8.03
CA TYR A 74 4.64 21.12 -6.93
C TYR A 74 5.03 19.67 -6.63
N ARG A 75 4.12 18.70 -6.82
CA ARG A 75 4.38 17.26 -6.58
C ARG A 75 5.56 16.74 -7.40
N TYR A 76 5.80 17.31 -8.58
CA TYR A 76 6.81 16.88 -9.53
C TYR A 76 8.08 17.75 -9.53
N GLN A 77 8.17 18.72 -8.63
CA GLN A 77 9.30 19.63 -8.56
C GLN A 77 10.64 18.87 -8.50
N ASN A 78 11.55 19.21 -9.39
CA ASN A 78 12.87 18.57 -9.57
C ASN A 78 12.84 17.07 -9.92
N ARG A 79 11.73 16.53 -10.42
CA ARG A 79 11.61 15.10 -10.81
C ARG A 79 11.28 14.88 -12.28
N LEU A 80 11.02 15.93 -13.05
CA LEU A 80 10.62 15.80 -14.46
C LEU A 80 11.72 16.26 -15.39
N HIS A 81 11.96 15.46 -16.42
CA HIS A 81 12.80 15.84 -17.56
C HIS A 81 12.02 15.62 -18.85
N LEU A 82 11.77 16.71 -19.58
CA LEU A 82 11.07 16.68 -20.86
C LEU A 82 12.09 16.65 -22.00
N ASN A 83 12.04 15.62 -22.83
CA ASN A 83 12.80 15.59 -24.08
C ASN A 83 12.04 16.37 -25.15
N THR A 84 12.54 17.54 -25.54
CA THR A 84 11.86 18.42 -26.51
C THR A 84 11.94 17.92 -27.95
N SER A 85 12.82 16.97 -28.25
CA SER A 85 12.96 16.38 -29.59
C SER A 85 11.97 15.24 -29.81
N THR A 86 11.78 14.37 -28.80
CA THR A 86 10.88 13.22 -28.89
C THR A 86 9.52 13.45 -28.24
N GLY A 87 9.40 14.46 -27.38
CA GLY A 87 8.22 14.69 -26.55
C GLY A 87 8.13 13.79 -25.31
N ASP A 88 9.08 12.87 -25.11
CA ASP A 88 9.07 11.91 -24.01
C ASP A 88 9.26 12.62 -22.66
N LEU A 89 8.56 12.13 -21.63
CA LEU A 89 8.68 12.64 -20.26
C LEU A 89 9.34 11.59 -19.37
N VAL A 90 10.42 11.97 -18.70
CA VAL A 90 11.01 11.17 -17.62
C VAL A 90 10.44 11.67 -16.29
N ILE A 91 9.98 10.73 -15.47
CA ILE A 91 9.63 10.97 -14.06
C ILE A 91 10.63 10.22 -13.20
N GLU A 92 11.36 10.95 -12.37
CA GLU A 92 12.37 10.41 -11.45
C GLU A 92 11.79 10.13 -10.07
N HIS A 93 12.38 9.14 -9.40
CA HIS A 93 12.04 8.76 -8.03
C HIS A 93 10.52 8.60 -7.83
N LEU A 94 9.93 7.67 -8.57
CA LEU A 94 8.50 7.44 -8.58
C LEU A 94 7.92 7.24 -7.18
N LYS A 95 6.78 7.88 -6.93
CA LYS A 95 6.00 7.73 -5.70
C LYS A 95 4.68 7.04 -6.04
N SER A 96 4.07 6.32 -5.11
CA SER A 96 2.77 5.66 -5.34
C SER A 96 1.68 6.62 -5.85
N GLU A 97 1.73 7.89 -5.47
CA GLU A 97 0.81 8.94 -5.93
C GLU A 97 1.01 9.38 -7.39
N ASP A 98 2.08 8.95 -8.05
CA ASP A 98 2.34 9.18 -9.47
C ASP A 98 1.58 8.14 -10.35
N GLU A 99 0.93 7.12 -9.76
CA GLU A 99 0.09 6.14 -10.47
C GLU A 99 -1.18 6.80 -10.97
N MET A 100 -1.25 7.04 -12.28
CA MET A 100 -2.41 7.62 -12.95
C MET A 100 -2.28 7.52 -14.48
N GLU A 101 -3.31 8.00 -15.18
CA GLU A 101 -3.24 8.30 -16.60
C GLU A 101 -2.59 9.67 -16.81
N TYR A 102 -1.60 9.69 -17.69
CA TYR A 102 -0.95 10.88 -18.20
C TYR A 102 -1.42 11.13 -19.62
N THR A 103 -1.54 12.40 -19.98
CA THR A 103 -1.87 12.78 -21.36
C THR A 103 -0.84 13.75 -21.88
N VAL A 104 -0.41 13.52 -23.12
CA VAL A 104 0.47 14.40 -23.86
C VAL A 104 -0.25 14.93 -25.08
N ASP A 105 -0.21 16.25 -25.24
CA ASP A 105 -0.68 16.97 -26.41
C ASP A 105 0.55 17.65 -27.04
N PHE A 106 0.82 17.35 -28.31
CA PHE A 106 1.94 17.92 -29.03
C PHE A 106 1.61 18.34 -30.46
N PHE A 107 2.32 19.37 -30.91
CA PHE A 107 2.20 19.93 -32.25
C PHE A 107 3.53 19.83 -32.97
N ASN A 108 3.50 19.55 -34.27
CA ASN A 108 4.68 19.72 -35.13
C ASN A 108 4.78 21.17 -35.66
N SER A 109 5.85 21.46 -36.40
CA SER A 109 6.08 22.77 -37.00
C SER A 109 5.06 23.15 -38.08
N GLN A 110 4.36 22.17 -38.65
CA GLN A 110 3.31 22.35 -39.64
C GLN A 110 1.94 22.64 -39.00
N GLY A 111 1.85 22.56 -37.67
CA GLY A 111 0.61 22.78 -36.92
C GLY A 111 -0.27 21.54 -36.78
N GLU A 112 0.19 20.37 -37.23
CA GLU A 112 -0.51 19.11 -36.97
C GLU A 112 -0.45 18.78 -35.49
N ASN A 113 -1.57 18.30 -34.95
CA ASN A 113 -1.74 18.00 -33.55
C ASN A 113 -1.93 16.50 -33.33
N LYS A 114 -1.37 16.00 -32.22
CA LYS A 114 -1.66 14.66 -31.74
C LYS A 114 -1.76 14.65 -30.22
N VAL A 115 -2.73 13.88 -29.73
CA VAL A 115 -2.97 13.68 -28.31
C VAL A 115 -2.84 12.20 -28.00
N ASN A 116 -2.02 11.85 -27.01
CA ASN A 116 -1.80 10.47 -26.60
C ASN A 116 -1.97 10.33 -25.08
N LYS A 117 -2.46 9.18 -24.65
CA LYS A 117 -2.67 8.84 -23.23
C LYS A 117 -1.86 7.62 -22.83
N ILE A 118 -1.32 7.63 -21.61
CA ILE A 118 -0.52 6.54 -21.06
C ILE A 118 -0.93 6.29 -19.62
N LYS A 119 -1.28 5.05 -19.30
CA LYS A 119 -1.51 4.62 -17.92
C LYS A 119 -0.20 4.16 -17.29
N LEU A 120 0.21 4.82 -16.20
CA LEU A 120 1.34 4.41 -15.38
C LEU A 120 0.84 3.65 -14.16
N SER A 121 1.31 2.41 -13.97
CA SER A 121 1.07 1.61 -12.76
C SER A 121 2.35 1.48 -11.94
N ILE A 122 2.24 1.64 -10.62
CA ILE A 122 3.39 1.67 -9.72
C ILE A 122 3.39 0.42 -8.84
N LYS A 123 4.48 -0.34 -8.96
CA LYS A 123 4.72 -1.56 -8.20
C LYS A 123 5.49 -1.22 -6.93
N GLN A 124 5.16 -1.91 -5.85
CA GLN A 124 5.93 -1.85 -4.60
C GLN A 124 6.67 -3.17 -4.41
N HIS A 125 7.90 -3.09 -3.92
CA HIS A 125 8.66 -4.28 -3.55
C HIS A 125 8.05 -4.95 -2.32
N LEU A 126 8.10 -6.28 -2.30
CA LEU A 126 7.76 -7.08 -1.13
C LEU A 126 8.68 -6.71 0.03
N ARG A 127 8.09 -6.61 1.21
CA ARG A 127 8.80 -6.42 2.46
C ARG A 127 9.39 -7.75 2.92
N HIS A 128 10.48 -7.68 3.68
CA HIS A 128 11.11 -8.88 4.20
C HIS A 128 10.13 -9.65 5.12
N PRO A 129 10.01 -10.97 4.94
CA PRO A 129 9.21 -11.80 5.84
C PRO A 129 9.84 -11.86 7.24
N THR A 130 9.02 -12.20 8.22
CA THR A 130 9.40 -12.40 9.62
C THR A 130 9.42 -13.88 9.93
N ILE A 131 10.50 -14.32 10.59
CA ILE A 131 10.64 -15.69 11.06
C ILE A 131 10.50 -15.70 12.58
N ARG A 132 9.62 -16.54 13.09
CA ARG A 132 9.51 -16.88 14.52
C ARG A 132 10.08 -18.26 14.73
N THR A 133 10.88 -18.42 15.75
CA THR A 133 11.54 -19.68 16.08
C THR A 133 11.09 -20.14 17.47
N TRP A 134 10.89 -21.43 17.61
CA TRP A 134 10.76 -22.08 18.91
C TRP A 134 11.67 -23.29 18.93
N LEU A 135 12.35 -23.46 20.05
CA LEU A 135 13.18 -24.62 20.33
C LEU A 135 12.73 -25.25 21.63
N SER A 136 12.76 -26.57 21.68
CA SER A 136 12.57 -27.37 22.88
C SER A 136 13.67 -28.42 22.94
N ARG A 137 14.22 -28.65 24.14
CA ARG A 137 15.28 -29.64 24.34
C ARG A 137 14.66 -31.00 24.66
N GLU A 138 15.09 -32.03 23.94
CA GLU A 138 14.65 -33.41 24.15
C GLU A 138 15.89 -34.31 24.23
N GLY A 139 16.44 -34.47 25.45
CA GLY A 139 17.66 -35.25 25.69
C GLY A 139 18.89 -34.66 24.99
N ASP A 140 19.42 -35.39 24.00
CA ASP A 140 20.59 -35.01 23.19
C ASP A 140 20.25 -34.31 21.87
N SER A 141 18.95 -34.18 21.56
CA SER A 141 18.46 -33.43 20.41
C SER A 141 17.61 -32.24 20.85
N CYS A 142 17.36 -31.33 19.92
CA CYS A 142 16.41 -30.24 20.08
C CYS A 142 15.34 -30.36 19.00
N VAL A 143 14.10 -30.26 19.42
CA VAL A 143 12.98 -30.07 18.51
C VAL A 143 12.88 -28.58 18.23
N PHE A 144 12.84 -28.22 16.96
CA PHE A 144 12.61 -26.84 16.56
C PHE A 144 11.36 -26.75 15.70
N GLY A 145 10.74 -25.58 15.73
CA GLY A 145 9.86 -25.18 14.66
C GLY A 145 10.04 -23.70 14.32
N LEU A 146 9.74 -23.43 13.06
CA LEU A 146 9.92 -22.15 12.42
C LEU A 146 8.58 -21.76 11.81
N ARG A 147 8.15 -20.53 12.06
CA ARG A 147 6.99 -19.96 11.41
C ARG A 147 7.40 -18.73 10.63
N CYS A 148 7.14 -18.76 9.33
CA CYS A 148 7.30 -17.62 8.47
C CYS A 148 5.99 -16.87 8.32
N SER A 149 6.07 -15.55 8.34
CA SER A 149 4.95 -14.68 8.05
C SER A 149 5.43 -13.54 7.16
N SER A 150 4.65 -13.17 6.16
CA SER A 150 4.92 -11.98 5.36
C SER A 150 3.94 -10.87 5.75
N PRO A 151 4.40 -9.62 5.84
CA PRO A 151 3.50 -8.50 6.06
C PRO A 151 2.66 -8.18 4.80
N ASP A 152 3.00 -8.75 3.63
CA ASP A 152 2.30 -8.52 2.37
C ASP A 152 1.26 -9.62 2.10
N SER A 153 0.11 -9.23 1.55
CA SER A 153 -1.01 -10.14 1.29
C SER A 153 -0.89 -10.84 -0.06
N GLY A 154 -1.40 -12.08 -0.13
CA GLY A 154 -1.43 -12.88 -1.37
C GLY A 154 -0.04 -13.24 -1.88
N VAL A 155 0.90 -13.47 -0.96
CA VAL A 155 2.25 -13.98 -1.27
C VAL A 155 2.29 -15.50 -1.06
N THR A 156 3.18 -16.16 -1.79
CA THR A 156 3.52 -17.56 -1.58
C THR A 156 4.76 -17.61 -0.69
N LEU A 157 4.71 -18.41 0.38
CA LEU A 157 5.83 -18.63 1.29
C LEU A 157 6.53 -19.94 0.96
N SER A 158 7.85 -19.97 1.09
CA SER A 158 8.67 -21.18 0.96
C SER A 158 9.92 -21.11 1.82
N TRP A 159 10.49 -22.28 2.11
CA TRP A 159 11.70 -22.43 2.91
C TRP A 159 12.87 -22.92 2.06
N LYS A 160 14.07 -22.44 2.38
CA LYS A 160 15.34 -22.97 1.88
C LYS A 160 16.26 -23.23 3.06
N THR A 161 16.82 -24.43 3.15
CA THR A 161 17.70 -24.86 4.25
C THR A 161 19.09 -25.22 3.74
N GLU A 162 20.12 -24.81 4.47
CA GLU A 162 21.53 -25.13 4.20
C GLU A 162 22.18 -25.64 5.51
N PRO A 163 22.67 -26.90 5.57
CA PRO A 163 22.57 -27.95 4.53
C PRO A 163 21.12 -28.39 4.28
N HIS A 164 20.87 -29.02 3.14
CA HIS A 164 19.53 -29.51 2.79
C HIS A 164 19.04 -30.49 3.86
N PHE A 165 17.90 -30.16 4.48
CA PHE A 165 17.37 -30.88 5.63
C PHE A 165 16.02 -31.51 5.26
N GLN A 166 15.86 -32.82 5.49
CA GLN A 166 14.56 -33.49 5.36
C GLN A 166 13.76 -33.21 6.64
N SER A 167 12.77 -32.34 6.55
CA SER A 167 11.96 -31.96 7.70
C SER A 167 10.78 -32.91 7.90
N HIS A 168 10.16 -32.85 9.09
CA HIS A 168 9.09 -33.78 9.46
C HIS A 168 7.70 -33.31 8.98
N SER A 169 7.52 -32.00 8.81
CA SER A 169 6.32 -31.38 8.25
C SER A 169 6.69 -30.07 7.55
N GLU A 170 6.43 -30.01 6.25
CA GLU A 170 6.60 -28.81 5.41
C GLU A 170 5.24 -28.30 5.00
N SER A 171 4.78 -27.27 5.70
CA SER A 171 3.79 -26.37 5.12
C SER A 171 4.51 -25.16 4.53
N SER A 172 3.81 -24.36 3.73
CA SER A 172 4.37 -23.14 3.15
C SER A 172 4.85 -22.14 4.20
N ASP A 173 4.20 -22.09 5.37
CA ASP A 173 4.45 -21.10 6.43
C ASP A 173 5.07 -21.69 7.70
N GLU A 174 5.07 -23.00 7.89
CA GLU A 174 5.61 -23.68 9.07
C GLU A 174 6.53 -24.85 8.69
N LEU A 175 7.71 -24.90 9.35
CA LEU A 175 8.74 -25.91 9.17
C LEU A 175 9.15 -26.46 10.54
N THR A 176 9.05 -27.77 10.74
CA THR A 176 9.43 -28.43 12.00
C THR A 176 10.45 -29.54 11.79
N GLY A 177 11.37 -29.72 12.75
CA GLY A 177 12.42 -30.71 12.65
C GLY A 177 13.20 -30.94 13.93
N PHE A 178 14.19 -31.81 13.84
CA PHE A 178 15.09 -32.17 14.93
C PHE A 178 16.53 -31.75 14.59
N LEU A 179 17.23 -31.19 15.56
CA LEU A 179 18.65 -30.83 15.47
C LEU A 179 19.45 -31.57 16.54
N ASN A 180 20.60 -32.10 16.15
CA ASN A 180 21.57 -32.60 17.12
C ASN A 180 22.37 -31.44 17.72
N LYS A 181 22.89 -31.60 18.95
CA LYS A 181 23.67 -30.56 19.65
C LYS A 181 24.80 -29.93 18.80
N THR A 182 25.47 -30.73 17.97
CA THR A 182 26.62 -30.29 17.16
C THR A 182 26.26 -29.69 15.80
N GLN A 183 24.99 -29.71 15.40
CA GLN A 183 24.56 -29.25 14.08
C GLN A 183 24.09 -27.80 14.13
N SER A 184 24.47 -27.04 13.11
CA SER A 184 23.97 -25.69 12.85
C SER A 184 23.27 -25.71 11.49
N ILE A 185 22.05 -25.21 11.44
CA ILE A 185 21.29 -25.10 10.20
C ILE A 185 21.01 -23.63 9.90
N LYS A 186 21.20 -23.23 8.65
CA LYS A 186 20.73 -21.95 8.14
C LYS A 186 19.42 -22.17 7.41
N PHE A 187 18.41 -21.40 7.78
CA PHE A 187 17.12 -21.43 7.13
C PHE A 187 16.83 -20.06 6.52
N THR A 188 16.15 -20.07 5.39
CA THR A 188 15.75 -18.87 4.66
C THR A 188 14.28 -19.00 4.32
N CYS A 189 13.45 -18.11 4.87
CA CYS A 189 12.10 -17.95 4.39
C CYS A 189 12.10 -17.02 3.18
N VAL A 190 11.39 -17.42 2.13
CA VAL A 190 11.17 -16.63 0.92
C VAL A 190 9.68 -16.34 0.77
N SER A 191 9.34 -15.06 0.64
CA SER A 191 8.03 -14.57 0.25
C SER A 191 8.08 -14.16 -1.22
N SER A 192 7.21 -14.72 -2.06
CA SER A 192 7.17 -14.45 -3.50
C SER A 192 5.77 -14.04 -3.95
N LYS A 193 5.71 -13.10 -4.91
CA LYS A 193 4.46 -12.69 -5.56
C LYS A 193 4.76 -12.22 -6.97
N ASN A 194 4.16 -12.85 -7.96
CA ASN A 194 4.47 -12.63 -9.37
C ASN A 194 5.98 -12.80 -9.62
N ASN A 195 6.67 -11.73 -10.05
CA ASN A 195 8.11 -11.71 -10.34
C ASN A 195 8.96 -11.05 -9.24
N ASP A 196 8.36 -10.73 -8.08
CA ASP A 196 9.08 -10.12 -6.96
C ASP A 196 9.25 -11.13 -5.82
N ASN A 197 10.38 -11.05 -5.14
CA ASN A 197 10.68 -11.90 -4.00
C ASN A 197 11.38 -11.12 -2.89
N ALA A 198 11.11 -11.50 -1.65
CA ALA A 198 11.79 -11.00 -0.48
C ALA A 198 12.10 -12.17 0.44
N SER A 199 13.27 -12.16 1.06
CA SER A 199 13.69 -13.27 1.92
C SER A 199 14.27 -12.78 3.23
N LYS A 200 14.22 -13.66 4.24
CA LYS A 200 14.91 -13.48 5.51
C LYS A 200 15.63 -14.78 5.80
N SER A 201 16.89 -14.67 6.19
CA SER A 201 17.69 -15.82 6.64
C SER A 201 18.01 -15.66 8.11
N ASP A 202 18.11 -16.79 8.79
CA ASP A 202 18.59 -16.89 10.16
C ASP A 202 19.19 -18.29 10.39
N SER A 203 19.85 -18.49 11.52
CA SER A 203 20.56 -19.72 11.86
C SER A 203 20.13 -20.24 13.22
N LEU A 204 20.04 -21.56 13.36
CA LEU A 204 19.66 -22.21 14.60
C LEU A 204 20.81 -23.05 15.15
N LYS A 205 21.02 -22.99 16.47
CA LYS A 205 21.81 -23.96 17.23
C LYS A 205 21.06 -24.40 18.48
N CYS A 206 21.29 -25.65 18.89
CA CYS A 206 20.71 -26.23 20.12
C CYS A 206 21.13 -25.51 21.41
N GLU A 207 22.28 -24.86 21.38
CA GLU A 207 22.91 -24.18 22.52
C GLU A 207 22.27 -22.83 22.84
N ASP A 208 21.43 -22.30 21.94
CA ASP A 208 20.76 -20.99 22.09
C ASP A 208 19.59 -21.01 23.10
N LEU A 209 19.34 -22.16 23.75
CA LEU A 209 18.30 -22.32 24.76
C LEU A 209 18.78 -21.89 26.15
N PRO A 210 18.02 -21.03 26.87
CA PRO A 210 18.24 -20.84 28.30
C PRO A 210 18.13 -22.20 29.04
N PRO A 211 18.91 -22.40 30.11
CA PRO A 211 18.93 -23.69 30.81
C PRO A 211 17.52 -24.06 31.29
N PRO A 212 17.13 -25.34 31.20
CA PRO A 212 15.84 -25.79 31.71
C PRO A 212 15.78 -25.42 33.18
N VAL A 213 14.73 -24.68 33.56
CA VAL A 213 14.43 -24.44 34.98
C VAL A 213 14.30 -25.82 35.60
N THR A 214 15.31 -26.19 36.39
CA THR A 214 15.32 -27.44 37.12
C THR A 214 14.20 -27.32 38.12
N SER A 215 13.09 -28.02 37.87
CA SER A 215 11.98 -28.16 38.82
C SER A 215 12.54 -28.83 40.06
N SER A 216 12.98 -28.03 41.03
CA SER A 216 13.10 -28.49 42.39
C SER A 216 11.69 -28.81 42.89
N ALA A 217 11.55 -30.02 43.41
CA ALA A 217 10.29 -30.59 43.89
C ALA A 217 9.50 -29.57 44.75
N PRO A 218 8.15 -29.58 44.67
CA PRO A 218 7.33 -28.79 45.58
C PRO A 218 7.60 -29.30 47.01
N THR A 219 8.28 -28.49 47.81
CA THR A 219 8.34 -28.72 49.25
C THR A 219 6.94 -28.44 49.78
N THR A 220 6.31 -29.49 50.30
CA THR A 220 4.99 -29.48 50.93
C THR A 220 4.88 -28.33 51.93
N PRO A 221 3.90 -27.40 51.81
CA PRO A 221 3.60 -26.47 52.88
C PRO A 221 2.94 -27.24 54.04
N PRO A 222 3.18 -26.88 55.31
CA PRO A 222 2.47 -27.51 56.41
C PRO A 222 0.97 -27.22 56.29
N ALA A 223 0.17 -28.25 56.57
CA ALA A 223 -1.28 -28.21 56.55
C ALA A 223 -1.80 -27.01 57.34
N SER A 224 -2.51 -26.10 56.65
CA SER A 224 -3.34 -25.10 57.30
C SER A 224 -4.78 -25.57 57.28
N ASP A 225 -5.28 -25.70 58.50
CA ASP A 225 -6.60 -26.11 58.95
C ASP A 225 -7.75 -25.44 58.16
N CYS A 226 -8.53 -26.23 57.44
CA CYS A 226 -9.77 -25.78 56.78
C CYS A 226 -10.85 -25.53 57.84
N ARG A 227 -10.89 -24.32 58.41
CA ARG A 227 -12.08 -23.85 59.15
C ARG A 227 -13.17 -23.41 58.17
N VAL A 228 -14.18 -24.25 58.02
CA VAL A 228 -15.49 -23.88 57.47
C VAL A 228 -16.13 -22.91 58.46
N ILE A 229 -16.16 -21.62 58.11
CA ILE A 229 -16.97 -20.63 58.84
C ILE A 229 -18.30 -20.51 58.11
N SER A 230 -19.33 -21.12 58.70
CA SER A 230 -20.74 -20.83 58.43
C SER A 230 -20.99 -19.33 58.57
N ARG A 231 -21.58 -18.70 57.55
CA ARG A 231 -22.11 -17.34 57.63
C ARG A 231 -23.57 -17.35 57.19
N ASP A 232 -24.45 -17.29 58.18
CA ASP A 232 -25.85 -16.92 58.02
C ASP A 232 -26.00 -15.48 57.47
N PRO A 233 -27.13 -15.14 56.82
CA PRO A 233 -27.26 -13.98 55.97
C PRO A 233 -27.56 -12.73 56.79
N VAL A 234 -26.68 -11.73 56.73
CA VAL A 234 -26.99 -10.38 57.22
C VAL A 234 -27.40 -9.52 56.03
N PHE A 235 -28.71 -9.22 55.99
CA PHE A 235 -29.35 -8.21 55.16
C PHE A 235 -28.73 -6.83 55.42
N LEU A 236 -28.08 -6.22 54.41
CA LEU A 236 -27.94 -4.75 54.29
C LEU A 236 -27.73 -4.34 52.81
N VAL A 237 -28.77 -3.79 52.20
CA VAL A 237 -28.79 -2.98 50.97
C VAL A 237 -29.74 -1.82 51.31
N PRO A 238 -29.45 -0.52 51.01
CA PRO A 238 -29.15 -0.07 49.65
C PRO A 238 -28.16 1.09 49.50
N GLY A 239 -27.14 0.88 48.67
CA GLY A 239 -26.32 1.93 48.07
C GLY A 239 -26.32 1.81 46.55
N PHE A 240 -27.49 1.96 45.90
CA PHE A 240 -27.61 1.81 44.44
C PHE A 240 -28.63 2.77 43.79
N PHE A 241 -28.75 4.00 44.31
CA PHE A 241 -29.71 4.99 43.76
C PHE A 241 -29.09 6.29 43.20
N MET A 242 -27.77 6.50 43.26
CA MET A 242 -27.17 7.76 42.77
C MET A 242 -26.70 7.75 41.30
N GLY A 243 -26.70 6.61 40.62
CA GLY A 243 -26.26 6.53 39.21
C GLY A 243 -27.36 6.82 38.18
N ALA A 244 -28.63 6.50 38.49
CA ALA A 244 -29.73 6.60 37.52
C ALA A 244 -30.28 8.04 37.37
N ALA A 245 -30.21 8.87 38.43
CA ALA A 245 -30.72 10.23 38.39
C ALA A 245 -29.91 11.15 37.44
N VAL A 246 -28.60 10.94 37.33
CA VAL A 246 -27.72 11.76 36.48
C VAL A 246 -27.98 11.51 34.99
N VAL A 247 -28.29 10.26 34.61
CA VAL A 247 -28.58 9.90 33.21
C VAL A 247 -29.93 10.48 32.75
N ILE A 248 -30.94 10.48 33.63
CA ILE A 248 -32.27 11.03 33.32
C ILE A 248 -32.21 12.56 33.20
N VAL A 249 -31.46 13.26 34.07
CA VAL A 249 -31.30 14.72 33.98
C VAL A 249 -30.57 15.13 32.70
N CYS A 250 -29.53 14.40 32.28
CA CYS A 250 -28.84 14.64 31.01
C CYS A 250 -29.76 14.41 29.79
N TYR A 251 -30.62 13.37 29.84
CA TYR A 251 -31.56 13.09 28.75
C TYR A 251 -32.67 14.16 28.64
N CYS A 252 -33.20 14.64 29.78
CA CYS A 252 -34.21 15.69 29.80
C CYS A 252 -33.69 17.06 29.31
N ILE A 253 -32.42 17.39 29.55
CA ILE A 253 -31.81 18.64 29.06
C ILE A 253 -31.59 18.60 27.53
N GLN A 254 -31.27 17.44 26.97
CA GLN A 254 -31.13 17.28 25.50
C GLN A 254 -32.47 17.36 24.76
N GLN A 255 -33.56 16.86 25.36
CA GLN A 255 -34.90 16.92 24.79
C GLN A 255 -35.49 18.35 24.78
N ARG A 256 -35.17 19.20 25.78
CA ARG A 256 -35.58 20.62 25.77
C ARG A 256 -34.89 21.47 24.69
N ARG A 257 -33.70 21.07 24.22
CA ARG A 257 -33.01 21.78 23.12
C ARG A 257 -33.55 21.43 21.73
N LYS A 258 -34.33 20.35 21.58
CA LYS A 258 -34.88 19.91 20.28
C LYS A 258 -36.34 20.31 20.01
N CYS A 259 -37.06 20.84 21.01
CA CYS A 259 -38.44 21.35 20.83
C CYS A 259 -38.53 22.89 20.74
N GLY A 260 -37.41 23.60 20.60
CA GLY A 260 -37.37 25.08 20.53
C GLY A 260 -37.31 25.70 19.14
N SER A 261 -37.55 24.95 18.05
CA SER A 261 -37.54 25.53 16.70
C SER A 261 -38.58 24.88 15.79
N ARG A 262 -39.83 25.34 15.95
CA ARG A 262 -41.00 25.23 15.07
C ARG A 262 -42.12 25.97 15.79
N ASN A 263 -42.84 26.97 15.30
CA ASN A 263 -42.91 27.81 14.10
C ASN A 263 -43.72 29.04 14.57
N ILE A 264 -43.60 30.22 13.96
CA ILE A 264 -44.75 31.12 13.75
C ILE A 264 -44.51 31.91 12.45
N SER A 265 -45.53 31.87 11.62
CA SER A 265 -45.64 32.36 10.25
C SER A 265 -46.08 33.84 10.18
N ASP A 266 -46.09 34.34 8.94
CA ASP A 266 -46.94 35.39 8.37
C ASP A 266 -46.53 36.85 8.56
N ASN A 267 -45.96 37.43 7.50
CA ASN A 267 -46.67 38.40 6.64
C ASN A 267 -46.07 38.42 5.22
#